data_AF-A0A8D2KHB9-F1
#
_entry.id   AF-A0A8D2KHB9-F1
#
_cell.length_a   1.000
_cell.length_b   1.000
_cell.length_c   1.000
_cell.angle_alpha   90.00
_cell.angle_beta   90.00
_cell.angle_gamma   90.00
#
_symmetry.space_group_name_H-M   'P 1'
#
loop_
_entity.id
_entity.type
_entity.pdbx_description
1 polymer ?
#
loop_
_entity_poly.entity_id
_entity_poly.type
_entity_poly.pdbx_seq_one_letter_code
_entity_poly.pdbx_strand_id
1 'polypeptide(L)'
;MAESASSAAPSPRGRADGEDEEFSHREGMERAREELEQFEYQELTDCQMQLGAPEEEGGEAEEEEEEEGEDADLVAEAEAVAAGWMLDFLCLSLCRAFRDGRSEDFHRTRDSAEAIIHGLSSLTTYQLKTVYICQFLTRIAAGKSLDAQFENDERITPLESALMIWASIEKEHDKLHEEIENLIKIQAIAVCMENGSFKEAKEVFERIFDANSHTPLERKLLMIISQKNTFHSIFQQFSYNHMMKKIKSYVNYVLNEKSSTFLMKAAAKVVESEKSRKITSQDKLNGNDIEMQTEVNLDKVKRSHKNLFISKLKHGSWQQNFNEKEERVGTLQSKYYYCSFRFGKMLCSQK
;
A
#
# COMPACT_ATOMS: atom_id res chain seq x y z
N MET A 1 -31.54 -53.36 30.94
CA MET A 1 -30.44 -52.72 30.19
C MET A 1 -29.19 -52.93 31.03
N ALA A 2 -28.28 -53.80 30.59
CA ALA A 2 -27.09 -54.17 31.33
C ALA A 2 -25.88 -54.09 30.40
N GLU A 3 -24.87 -53.33 30.80
CA GLU A 3 -23.51 -53.37 30.28
C GLU A 3 -22.68 -54.38 31.09
N SER A 4 -21.81 -55.15 30.43
CA SER A 4 -20.43 -55.42 30.86
C SER A 4 -19.71 -56.47 29.98
N ALA A 5 -18.68 -55.99 29.28
CA ALA A 5 -17.31 -56.49 29.10
C ALA A 5 -16.93 -58.00 28.88
N SER A 6 -15.99 -58.16 27.92
CA SER A 6 -14.75 -58.96 27.92
C SER A 6 -14.74 -60.38 27.31
N SER A 7 -13.95 -60.58 26.23
CA SER A 7 -12.64 -61.26 26.28
C SER A 7 -12.20 -61.93 24.95
N ALA A 8 -11.01 -61.52 24.50
CA ALA A 8 -9.90 -62.28 23.88
C ALA A 8 -10.01 -63.02 22.53
N ALA A 9 -9.08 -62.68 21.61
CA ALA A 9 -8.24 -63.64 20.87
C ALA A 9 -7.03 -62.92 20.23
N PRO A 10 -5.94 -63.63 19.84
CA PRO A 10 -4.56 -63.15 19.98
C PRO A 10 -3.84 -62.73 18.69
N SER A 11 -2.73 -62.02 18.91
CA SER A 11 -1.69 -61.66 17.94
C SER A 11 -0.98 -62.88 17.32
N PRO A 12 -0.42 -62.71 16.11
CA PRO A 12 0.96 -63.09 15.91
C PRO A 12 1.83 -62.00 15.24
N ARG A 13 3.10 -61.96 15.67
CA ARG A 13 4.29 -61.43 14.97
C ARG A 13 4.42 -62.09 13.57
N GLY A 14 4.99 -61.53 12.50
CA GLY A 14 5.64 -60.25 12.20
C GLY A 14 6.44 -60.35 10.88
N ARG A 15 6.95 -59.19 10.41
CA ARG A 15 8.04 -58.90 9.43
C ARG A 15 7.74 -58.78 7.91
N ALA A 16 8.36 -57.71 7.36
CA ALA A 16 8.79 -57.40 5.98
C ALA A 16 7.67 -57.09 4.96
N ASP A 17 7.69 -56.05 4.12
CA ASP A 17 8.68 -55.04 3.69
C ASP A 17 7.93 -53.73 3.38
N GLY A 18 8.59 -52.58 3.54
CA GLY A 18 8.00 -51.26 3.31
C GLY A 18 9.06 -50.24 2.95
N GLU A 19 9.84 -50.51 1.93
CA GLU A 19 10.74 -49.56 1.27
C GLU A 19 10.35 -49.55 -0.21
N ASP A 20 9.42 -48.68 -0.63
CA ASP A 20 9.17 -48.42 -2.06
C ASP A 20 8.41 -47.11 -2.36
N GLU A 21 8.05 -46.28 -1.36
CA GLU A 21 7.39 -44.99 -1.61
C GLU A 21 8.32 -43.77 -1.56
N GLU A 22 9.56 -43.91 -1.10
CA GLU A 22 10.49 -42.76 -0.99
C GLU A 22 11.41 -42.60 -2.22
N PHE A 23 11.61 -43.67 -3.01
CA PHE A 23 12.46 -43.63 -4.21
C PHE A 23 11.76 -42.95 -5.40
N SER A 24 10.45 -43.20 -5.56
CA SER A 24 9.65 -42.64 -6.67
C SER A 24 9.42 -41.13 -6.56
N HIS A 25 9.38 -40.58 -5.34
CA HIS A 25 9.15 -39.16 -5.12
C HIS A 25 10.42 -38.30 -5.32
N ARG A 26 11.61 -38.90 -5.14
CA ARG A 26 12.91 -38.27 -5.37
C ARG A 26 13.28 -38.27 -6.86
N GLU A 27 13.06 -39.37 -7.58
CA GLU A 27 13.25 -39.45 -9.03
C GLU A 27 12.31 -38.50 -9.80
N GLY A 28 11.08 -38.30 -9.33
CA GLY A 28 10.14 -37.36 -9.93
C GLY A 28 10.56 -35.89 -9.79
N MET A 29 11.23 -35.53 -8.69
CA MET A 29 11.76 -34.17 -8.48
C MET A 29 13.08 -33.93 -9.22
N GLU A 30 13.93 -34.95 -9.39
CA GLU A 30 15.16 -34.87 -10.19
C GLU A 30 14.84 -34.73 -11.69
N ARG A 31 13.87 -35.51 -12.21
CA ARG A 31 13.45 -35.41 -13.61
C ARG A 31 12.79 -34.06 -13.95
N ALA A 32 11.99 -33.51 -13.03
CA ALA A 32 11.39 -32.18 -13.19
C ALA A 32 12.44 -31.04 -13.13
N ARG A 33 13.55 -31.26 -12.41
CA ARG A 33 14.67 -30.31 -12.35
C ARG A 33 15.56 -30.39 -13.59
N GLU A 34 15.79 -31.59 -14.11
CA GLU A 34 16.52 -31.81 -15.36
C GLU A 34 15.74 -31.30 -16.59
N GLU A 35 14.41 -31.39 -16.59
CA GLU A 35 13.54 -30.81 -17.63
C GLU A 35 13.56 -29.27 -17.62
N LEU A 36 13.62 -28.65 -16.42
CA LEU A 36 13.77 -27.19 -16.28
C LEU A 36 15.19 -26.71 -16.67
N GLU A 37 16.23 -27.46 -16.29
CA GLU A 37 17.62 -27.14 -16.67
C GLU A 37 17.87 -27.36 -18.17
N GLN A 38 17.20 -28.33 -18.83
CA GLN A 38 17.23 -28.49 -20.29
C GLN A 38 16.48 -27.37 -21.03
N PHE A 39 15.39 -26.86 -20.45
CA PHE A 39 14.64 -25.73 -21.03
C PHE A 39 15.47 -24.44 -20.96
N GLU A 40 16.13 -24.18 -19.83
CA GLU A 40 16.98 -23.01 -19.60
C GLU A 40 18.26 -23.06 -20.46
N TYR A 41 18.82 -24.25 -20.74
CA TYR A 41 19.95 -24.41 -21.66
C TYR A 41 19.57 -24.25 -23.13
N GLN A 42 18.36 -24.66 -23.54
CA GLN A 42 17.90 -24.50 -24.92
C GLN A 42 17.63 -23.02 -25.24
N GLU A 43 17.00 -22.25 -24.33
CA GLU A 43 16.84 -20.80 -24.47
C GLU A 43 18.18 -20.04 -24.54
N LEU A 44 19.17 -20.45 -23.73
CA LEU A 44 20.52 -19.87 -23.77
C LEU A 44 21.30 -20.21 -25.05
N THR A 45 20.99 -21.33 -25.69
CA THR A 45 21.62 -21.76 -26.96
C THR A 45 20.99 -21.06 -28.15
N ASP A 46 19.68 -20.83 -28.12
CA ASP A 46 18.96 -20.10 -29.17
C ASP A 46 19.36 -18.61 -29.20
N CYS A 47 19.67 -18.00 -28.05
CA CYS A 47 20.24 -16.64 -27.99
C CYS A 47 21.70 -16.53 -28.49
N GLN A 48 22.44 -17.62 -28.64
CA GLN A 48 23.86 -17.57 -29.06
C GLN A 48 24.08 -17.73 -30.57
N MET A 49 23.08 -18.12 -31.36
CA MET A 49 23.26 -18.39 -32.80
C MET A 49 22.99 -17.20 -33.74
N GLN A 50 22.69 -16.00 -33.23
CA GLN A 50 22.43 -14.80 -34.05
C GLN A 50 23.48 -13.69 -33.86
N LEU A 51 24.76 -14.05 -33.96
CA LEU A 51 25.84 -13.09 -34.22
C LEU A 51 26.75 -13.63 -35.33
N GLY A 52 26.34 -13.41 -36.57
CA GLY A 52 27.16 -13.61 -37.76
C GLY A 52 26.74 -12.63 -38.87
N ALA A 53 27.66 -11.78 -39.28
CA ALA A 53 27.51 -10.80 -40.37
C ALA A 53 28.50 -11.13 -41.52
N PRO A 54 28.47 -10.51 -42.72
CA PRO A 54 27.37 -9.78 -43.41
C PRO A 54 27.19 -10.17 -44.92
N GLU A 55 26.27 -9.45 -45.58
CA GLU A 55 26.11 -9.17 -47.04
C GLU A 55 25.21 -10.09 -47.88
N GLU A 56 24.01 -9.63 -48.26
CA GLU A 56 23.76 -8.99 -49.57
C GLU A 56 22.33 -8.39 -49.67
N GLU A 57 22.30 -7.09 -49.95
CA GLU A 57 21.30 -6.22 -50.59
C GLU A 57 19.84 -6.69 -50.77
N GLY A 58 18.93 -5.95 -50.12
CA GLY A 58 17.73 -5.43 -50.79
C GLY A 58 16.40 -5.68 -50.11
N GLY A 59 16.08 -4.90 -49.06
CA GLY A 59 14.72 -4.84 -48.50
C GLY A 59 14.61 -4.46 -47.03
N GLU A 60 15.51 -3.63 -46.49
CA GLU A 60 15.55 -3.30 -45.06
C GLU A 60 15.02 -1.89 -44.83
N ALA A 61 13.73 -1.78 -44.49
CA ALA A 61 13.15 -0.56 -43.92
C ALA A 61 11.85 -0.83 -43.13
N GLU A 62 11.21 -2.00 -43.31
CA GLU A 62 9.94 -2.32 -42.64
C GLU A 62 10.08 -3.37 -41.52
N GLU A 63 11.15 -4.17 -41.48
CA GLU A 63 11.34 -5.23 -40.46
C GLU A 63 12.09 -4.75 -39.19
N GLU A 64 12.95 -3.73 -39.28
CA GLU A 64 13.66 -3.18 -38.10
C GLU A 64 12.75 -2.34 -37.18
N GLU A 65 11.64 -1.79 -37.69
CA GLU A 65 10.69 -1.03 -36.87
C GLU A 65 9.77 -1.94 -36.02
N GLU A 66 9.61 -3.23 -36.39
CA GLU A 66 8.79 -4.19 -35.64
C GLU A 66 9.54 -4.79 -34.42
N GLU A 67 10.84 -5.12 -34.53
CA GLU A 67 11.63 -5.63 -33.39
C GLU A 67 11.89 -4.56 -32.30
N GLU A 68 12.14 -3.28 -32.67
CA GLU A 68 12.28 -2.19 -31.68
C GLU A 68 10.95 -1.89 -30.94
N GLY A 69 9.81 -2.13 -31.58
CA GLY A 69 8.48 -1.97 -31.00
C GLY A 69 8.13 -3.03 -29.95
N GLU A 70 8.53 -4.29 -30.18
CA GLU A 70 8.28 -5.39 -29.24
C GLU A 70 9.11 -5.26 -27.94
N ASP A 71 10.38 -4.83 -28.01
CA ASP A 71 11.22 -4.59 -26.82
C ASP A 71 10.69 -3.41 -25.98
N ALA A 72 10.20 -2.34 -26.63
CA ALA A 72 9.61 -1.19 -25.95
C ALA A 72 8.32 -1.54 -25.18
N ASP A 73 7.47 -2.39 -25.74
CA ASP A 73 6.23 -2.85 -25.10
C ASP A 73 6.52 -3.75 -23.88
N LEU A 74 7.51 -4.65 -23.98
CA LEU A 74 7.96 -5.47 -22.85
C LEU A 74 8.54 -4.62 -21.71
N VAL A 75 9.33 -3.59 -22.04
CA VAL A 75 9.87 -2.66 -21.05
C VAL A 75 8.74 -1.87 -20.36
N ALA A 76 7.76 -1.38 -21.11
CA ALA A 76 6.61 -0.68 -20.54
C ALA A 76 5.77 -1.57 -19.61
N GLU A 77 5.58 -2.84 -19.97
CA GLU A 77 4.91 -3.82 -19.11
C GLU A 77 5.71 -4.08 -17.82
N ALA A 78 7.03 -4.22 -17.92
CA ALA A 78 7.91 -4.37 -16.77
C ALA A 78 7.87 -3.15 -15.84
N GLU A 79 7.81 -1.93 -16.39
CA GLU A 79 7.63 -0.69 -15.62
C GLU A 79 6.29 -0.68 -14.88
N ALA A 80 5.20 -1.11 -15.52
CA ALA A 80 3.89 -1.20 -14.89
C ALA A 80 3.86 -2.22 -13.74
N VAL A 81 4.50 -3.38 -13.92
CA VAL A 81 4.67 -4.40 -12.88
C VAL A 81 5.48 -3.85 -11.71
N ALA A 82 6.62 -3.21 -11.99
CA ALA A 82 7.46 -2.60 -10.96
C ALA A 82 6.72 -1.49 -10.19
N ALA A 83 5.96 -0.65 -10.89
CA ALA A 83 5.13 0.39 -10.26
C ALA A 83 4.05 -0.20 -9.35
N GLY A 84 3.42 -1.30 -9.76
CA GLY A 84 2.50 -2.06 -8.90
C GLY A 84 3.16 -2.56 -7.62
N TRP A 85 4.36 -3.15 -7.73
CA TRP A 85 5.10 -3.60 -6.54
C TRP A 85 5.51 -2.44 -5.63
N MET A 86 5.94 -1.31 -6.20
CA MET A 86 6.28 -0.10 -5.44
C MET A 86 5.06 0.45 -4.70
N LEU A 87 3.89 0.49 -5.34
CA LEU A 87 2.64 0.93 -4.72
C LEU A 87 2.28 0.07 -3.50
N ASP A 88 2.36 -1.25 -3.61
CA ASP A 88 2.11 -2.17 -2.49
C ASP A 88 3.07 -1.94 -1.32
N PHE A 89 4.36 -1.83 -1.62
CA PHE A 89 5.39 -1.58 -0.62
C PHE A 89 5.18 -0.24 0.10
N LEU A 90 4.81 0.81 -0.64
CA LEU A 90 4.55 2.14 -0.10
C LEU A 90 3.26 2.15 0.74
N CYS A 91 2.19 1.49 0.28
CA CYS A 91 0.97 1.32 1.07
C CYS A 91 1.25 0.61 2.40
N LEU A 92 2.00 -0.50 2.36
CA LEU A 92 2.42 -1.23 3.55
C LEU A 92 3.26 -0.35 4.51
N SER A 93 4.19 0.44 3.96
CA SER A 93 5.02 1.37 4.73
C SER A 93 4.21 2.51 5.35
N LEU A 94 3.23 3.04 4.62
CA LEU A 94 2.32 4.10 5.05
C LEU A 94 1.44 3.61 6.21
N CYS A 95 0.87 2.40 6.07
CA CYS A 95 0.11 1.70 7.11
C CYS A 95 0.93 1.52 8.40
N ARG A 96 2.20 1.10 8.30
CA ARG A 96 3.10 0.97 9.46
C ARG A 96 3.35 2.33 10.11
N ALA A 97 3.71 3.35 9.34
CA ALA A 97 3.96 4.69 9.86
C ALA A 97 2.72 5.27 10.56
N PHE A 98 1.53 5.09 9.97
CA PHE A 98 0.26 5.51 10.55
C PHE A 98 -0.04 4.80 11.88
N ARG A 99 0.06 3.46 11.90
CA ARG A 99 -0.20 2.64 13.10
C ARG A 99 0.72 3.05 14.25
N ASP A 100 2.00 3.25 13.94
CA ASP A 100 3.06 3.51 14.90
C ASP A 100 3.15 5.01 15.29
N GLY A 101 2.37 5.89 14.65
CA GLY A 101 2.37 7.33 14.92
C GLY A 101 3.65 8.06 14.44
N ARG A 102 4.35 7.50 13.45
CA ARG A 102 5.58 8.08 12.87
C ARG A 102 5.23 9.12 11.81
N SER A 103 4.91 10.35 12.24
CA SER A 103 4.38 11.40 11.35
C SER A 103 5.32 11.78 10.20
N GLU A 104 6.61 11.97 10.45
CA GLU A 104 7.58 12.30 9.39
C GLU A 104 7.74 11.17 8.36
N ASP A 105 7.75 9.93 8.83
CA ASP A 105 7.78 8.76 7.94
C ASP A 105 6.50 8.66 7.13
N PHE A 106 5.35 8.92 7.76
CA PHE A 106 4.06 8.94 7.10
C PHE A 106 4.01 9.98 5.97
N HIS A 107 4.49 11.21 6.21
CA HIS A 107 4.52 12.25 5.18
C HIS A 107 5.44 11.89 4.01
N ARG A 108 6.66 11.41 4.29
CA ARG A 108 7.59 10.98 3.23
C ARG A 108 7.04 9.84 2.40
N THR A 109 6.47 8.82 3.05
CA THR A 109 5.87 7.68 2.34
C THR A 109 4.62 8.09 1.57
N ARG A 110 3.81 9.02 2.08
CA ARG A 110 2.67 9.60 1.34
C ARG A 110 3.15 10.25 0.05
N ASP A 111 4.15 11.12 0.12
CA ASP A 111 4.63 11.86 -1.05
C ASP A 111 5.23 10.91 -2.11
N SER A 112 5.94 9.87 -1.68
CA SER A 112 6.37 8.78 -2.56
C SER A 112 5.19 8.02 -3.18
N ALA A 113 4.17 7.69 -2.41
CA ALA A 113 3.00 6.98 -2.91
C ALA A 113 2.22 7.82 -3.91
N GLU A 114 2.02 9.12 -3.65
CA GLU A 114 1.37 10.06 -4.59
C GLU A 114 2.13 10.11 -5.92
N ALA A 115 3.46 10.19 -5.89
CA ALA A 115 4.28 10.20 -7.10
C ALA A 115 4.13 8.90 -7.93
N ILE A 116 4.16 7.73 -7.28
CA ILE A 116 3.96 6.44 -7.96
C ILE A 116 2.54 6.36 -8.54
N ILE A 117 1.52 6.76 -7.80
CA ILE A 117 0.12 6.70 -8.25
C ILE A 117 -0.09 7.59 -9.47
N HIS A 118 0.50 8.78 -9.51
CA HIS A 118 0.43 9.66 -10.69
C HIS A 118 1.20 9.14 -11.91
N GLY A 119 2.21 8.31 -11.70
CA GLY A 119 2.96 7.67 -12.78
C GLY A 119 2.26 6.45 -13.39
N LEU A 120 1.20 5.92 -12.77
CA LEU A 120 0.49 4.76 -13.29
C LEU A 120 -0.40 5.17 -14.48
N SER A 121 -0.16 4.53 -15.63
CA SER A 121 -0.96 4.71 -16.85
C SER A 121 -2.31 3.98 -16.79
N SER A 122 -2.40 2.92 -15.98
CA SER A 122 -3.61 2.14 -15.74
C SER A 122 -3.66 1.61 -14.31
N LEU A 123 -4.85 1.24 -13.85
CA LEU A 123 -5.07 0.69 -12.51
C LEU A 123 -5.90 -0.59 -12.61
N THR A 124 -5.37 -1.66 -12.05
CA THR A 124 -6.16 -2.86 -11.74
C THR A 124 -7.10 -2.57 -10.55
N THR A 125 -8.15 -3.38 -10.37
CA THR A 125 -9.04 -3.30 -9.20
C THR A 125 -8.27 -3.40 -7.87
N TYR A 126 -7.24 -4.25 -7.82
CA TYR A 126 -6.39 -4.42 -6.65
C TYR A 126 -5.54 -3.16 -6.35
N GLN A 127 -4.93 -2.57 -7.39
CA GLN A 127 -4.19 -1.32 -7.25
C GLN A 127 -5.12 -0.19 -6.85
N LEU A 128 -6.32 -0.12 -7.42
CA LEU A 128 -7.31 0.89 -7.05
C LEU A 128 -7.72 0.79 -5.57
N LYS A 129 -7.98 -0.42 -5.05
CA LYS A 129 -8.21 -0.65 -3.61
C LYS A 129 -7.04 -0.14 -2.78
N THR A 130 -5.81 -0.35 -3.26
CA THR A 130 -4.58 0.11 -2.60
C THR A 130 -4.47 1.63 -2.58
N VAL A 131 -4.85 2.31 -3.67
CA VAL A 131 -4.96 3.77 -3.74
C VAL A 131 -5.97 4.30 -2.73
N TYR A 132 -7.17 3.70 -2.66
CA TYR A 132 -8.19 4.11 -1.69
C TYR A 132 -7.74 3.95 -0.25
N ILE A 133 -6.99 2.89 0.08
CA ILE A 133 -6.40 2.74 1.42
C ILE A 133 -5.47 3.90 1.75
N CYS A 134 -4.55 4.25 0.84
CA CYS A 134 -3.63 5.37 1.04
C CYS A 134 -4.37 6.71 1.18
N GLN A 135 -5.36 6.95 0.32
CA GLN A 135 -6.20 8.14 0.36
C GLN A 135 -7.01 8.26 1.65
N PHE A 136 -7.58 7.16 2.12
CA PHE A 136 -8.31 7.10 3.38
C PHE A 136 -7.42 7.46 4.57
N LEU A 137 -6.24 6.83 4.70
CA LEU A 137 -5.35 7.07 5.83
C LEU A 137 -4.81 8.51 5.88
N THR A 138 -4.58 9.13 4.74
CA THR A 138 -4.11 10.52 4.67
C THR A 138 -5.18 11.52 5.12
N ARG A 139 -6.44 11.28 4.74
CA ARG A 139 -7.60 12.06 5.22
C ARG A 139 -7.83 11.89 6.72
N ILE A 140 -7.71 10.66 7.23
CA ILE A 140 -7.81 10.37 8.67
C ILE A 140 -6.67 11.03 9.46
N ALA A 141 -5.44 11.00 8.94
CA ALA A 141 -4.30 11.67 9.58
C ALA A 141 -4.51 13.20 9.67
N ALA A 142 -5.16 13.78 8.66
CA ALA A 142 -5.55 15.18 8.61
C ALA A 142 -6.89 15.49 9.31
N GLY A 143 -7.54 14.51 9.97
CA GLY A 143 -8.93 14.60 10.41
C GLY A 143 -9.29 15.76 11.35
N LYS A 144 -8.29 16.37 12.01
CA LYS A 144 -8.45 17.57 12.86
C LYS A 144 -8.04 18.89 12.19
N SER A 145 -7.45 18.84 10.99
CA SER A 145 -6.98 20.01 10.25
C SER A 145 -8.10 20.49 9.32
N LEU A 146 -9.03 21.27 9.86
CA LEU A 146 -10.22 21.73 9.11
C LEU A 146 -9.87 22.67 7.93
N ASP A 147 -8.65 23.19 7.89
CA ASP A 147 -8.08 23.96 6.78
C ASP A 147 -7.52 23.10 5.65
N ALA A 148 -7.41 21.77 5.84
CA ALA A 148 -6.91 20.87 4.81
C ALA A 148 -8.01 20.55 3.79
N GLN A 149 -7.75 20.91 2.53
CA GLN A 149 -8.66 20.66 1.41
C GLN A 149 -8.24 19.42 0.62
N PHE A 150 -9.10 18.41 0.59
CA PHE A 150 -8.92 17.18 -0.21
C PHE A 150 -9.83 17.11 -1.43
N GLU A 151 -10.95 17.81 -1.41
CA GLU A 151 -11.97 17.78 -2.45
C GLU A 151 -12.07 19.14 -3.16
N ASN A 152 -12.61 19.14 -4.39
CA ASN A 152 -12.86 20.37 -5.13
C ASN A 152 -13.86 21.29 -4.44
N ASP A 153 -14.84 20.70 -3.73
CA ASP A 153 -15.74 21.44 -2.87
C ASP A 153 -15.02 21.75 -1.55
N GLU A 154 -14.61 23.02 -1.40
CA GLU A 154 -13.89 23.55 -0.22
C GLU A 154 -14.65 23.34 1.11
N ARG A 155 -15.96 23.07 1.06
CA ARG A 155 -16.78 22.84 2.27
C ARG A 155 -16.60 21.44 2.84
N ILE A 156 -16.03 20.51 2.09
CA ILE A 156 -15.88 19.12 2.50
C ILE A 156 -14.66 18.99 3.40
N THR A 157 -14.91 18.68 4.68
CA THR A 157 -13.86 18.46 5.67
C THR A 157 -13.05 17.20 5.37
N PRO A 158 -11.82 17.05 5.93
CA PRO A 158 -11.03 15.83 5.77
C PRO A 158 -11.76 14.55 6.20
N LEU A 159 -12.58 14.60 7.25
CA LEU A 159 -13.32 13.41 7.72
C LEU A 159 -14.53 13.08 6.85
N GLU A 160 -15.19 14.07 6.24
CA GLU A 160 -16.21 13.82 5.21
C GLU A 160 -15.59 13.18 3.96
N SER A 161 -14.46 13.73 3.51
CA SER A 161 -13.69 13.15 2.41
C SER A 161 -13.24 11.72 2.73
N ALA A 162 -12.81 11.44 3.98
CA ALA A 162 -12.49 10.08 4.42
C ALA A 162 -13.70 9.14 4.32
N LEU A 163 -14.90 9.62 4.65
CA LEU A 163 -16.13 8.84 4.57
C LEU A 163 -16.48 8.46 3.12
N MET A 164 -16.29 9.39 2.17
CA MET A 164 -16.50 9.13 0.74
C MET A 164 -15.57 8.03 0.22
N ILE A 165 -14.29 8.07 0.60
CA ILE A 165 -13.33 7.02 0.25
C ILE A 165 -13.66 5.71 0.96
N TRP A 166 -14.06 5.76 2.23
CA TRP A 166 -14.42 4.56 3.01
C TRP A 166 -15.57 3.77 2.39
N ALA A 167 -16.55 4.46 1.80
CA ALA A 167 -17.65 3.83 1.07
C ALA A 167 -17.19 3.08 -0.20
N SER A 168 -16.04 3.46 -0.75
CA SER A 168 -15.44 2.88 -1.96
C SER A 168 -14.49 1.71 -1.67
N ILE A 169 -14.11 1.50 -0.41
CA ILE A 169 -13.30 0.37 0.02
C ILE A 169 -14.22 -0.84 0.23
N GLU A 170 -13.81 -2.00 -0.30
CA GLU A 170 -14.57 -3.26 -0.22
C GLU A 170 -15.00 -3.61 1.21
N LYS A 171 -16.25 -4.08 1.34
CA LYS A 171 -16.90 -4.43 2.61
C LYS A 171 -16.54 -5.84 3.07
N GLU A 172 -15.28 -6.21 3.06
CA GLU A 172 -14.88 -7.56 3.49
C GLU A 172 -15.16 -7.82 4.99
N HIS A 173 -15.44 -6.76 5.76
CA HIS A 173 -15.75 -6.82 7.19
C HIS A 173 -16.93 -5.92 7.56
N ASP A 174 -18.16 -6.33 7.23
CA ASP A 174 -19.38 -5.54 7.44
C ASP A 174 -19.45 -4.87 8.81
N LYS A 175 -19.16 -5.60 9.91
CA LYS A 175 -19.22 -5.02 11.25
C LYS A 175 -18.14 -3.98 11.54
N LEU A 176 -16.88 -4.26 11.18
CA LEU A 176 -15.79 -3.30 11.42
C LEU A 176 -15.94 -2.08 10.49
N HIS A 177 -16.41 -2.31 9.26
CA HIS A 177 -16.68 -1.29 8.27
C HIS A 177 -17.76 -0.32 8.76
N GLU A 178 -18.90 -0.85 9.22
CA GLU A 178 -20.00 -0.05 9.80
C GLU A 178 -19.57 0.67 11.09
N GLU A 179 -18.80 0.01 11.97
CA GLU A 179 -18.27 0.64 13.19
C GLU A 179 -17.36 1.83 12.87
N ILE A 180 -16.43 1.67 11.92
CA ILE A 180 -15.54 2.75 11.49
C ILE A 180 -16.35 3.87 10.82
N GLU A 181 -17.30 3.53 9.95
CA GLU A 181 -18.16 4.50 9.26
C GLU A 181 -18.90 5.39 10.28
N ASN A 182 -19.59 4.78 11.25
CA ASN A 182 -20.32 5.51 12.28
C ASN A 182 -19.39 6.38 13.15
N LEU A 183 -18.18 5.90 13.45
CA LEU A 183 -17.21 6.68 14.21
C LEU A 183 -16.71 7.90 13.43
N ILE A 184 -16.45 7.76 12.13
CA ILE A 184 -16.06 8.88 11.26
C ILE A 184 -17.20 9.89 11.18
N LYS A 185 -18.45 9.46 10.97
CA LYS A 185 -19.63 10.36 10.95
C LYS A 185 -19.75 11.18 12.23
N ILE A 186 -19.64 10.54 13.40
CA ILE A 186 -19.71 11.23 14.69
C ILE A 186 -18.52 12.18 14.86
N GLN A 187 -17.32 11.74 14.48
CA GLN A 187 -16.11 12.54 14.66
C GLN A 187 -16.02 13.73 13.69
N ALA A 188 -16.55 13.64 12.48
CA ALA A 188 -16.64 14.77 11.54
C ALA A 188 -17.41 15.95 12.16
N ILE A 189 -18.47 15.67 12.91
CA ILE A 189 -19.21 16.68 13.68
C ILE A 189 -18.42 17.11 14.91
N ALA A 190 -17.88 16.15 15.67
CA ALA A 190 -17.18 16.41 16.92
C ALA A 190 -15.98 17.35 16.74
N VAL A 191 -15.18 17.18 15.69
CA VAL A 191 -14.01 18.04 15.42
C VAL A 191 -14.43 19.49 15.14
N CYS A 192 -15.53 19.70 14.41
CA CYS A 192 -16.08 21.04 14.16
C CYS A 192 -16.60 21.68 15.46
N MET A 193 -17.27 20.88 16.31
CA MET A 193 -17.76 21.30 17.64
C MET A 193 -16.61 21.66 18.59
N GLU A 194 -15.52 20.87 18.60
CA GLU A 194 -14.30 21.11 19.38
C GLU A 194 -13.58 22.39 18.94
N ASN A 195 -13.60 22.69 17.63
CA ASN A 195 -13.06 23.93 17.06
C ASN A 195 -13.96 25.16 17.30
N GLY A 196 -15.12 25.01 17.95
CA GLY A 196 -16.10 26.08 18.16
C GLY A 196 -16.86 26.49 16.89
N SER A 197 -16.70 25.75 15.80
CA SER A 197 -17.29 26.02 14.48
C SER A 197 -18.68 25.37 14.38
N PHE A 198 -19.63 25.82 15.20
CA PHE A 198 -20.96 25.19 15.33
C PHE A 198 -21.80 25.26 14.05
N LYS A 199 -21.63 26.31 13.24
CA LYS A 199 -22.31 26.44 11.95
C LYS A 199 -21.84 25.35 10.99
N GLU A 200 -20.53 25.20 10.88
CA GLU A 200 -19.90 24.15 10.06
C GLU A 200 -20.30 22.76 10.57
N ALA A 201 -20.29 22.52 11.89
CA ALA A 201 -20.75 21.25 12.47
C ALA A 201 -22.19 20.88 12.05
N LYS A 202 -23.07 21.87 11.94
CA LYS A 202 -24.44 21.67 11.45
C LYS A 202 -24.48 21.38 9.94
N GLU A 203 -23.71 22.11 9.14
CA GLU A 203 -23.63 21.89 7.70
C GLU A 203 -23.02 20.50 7.37
N VAL A 204 -22.00 20.06 8.12
CA VAL A 204 -21.42 18.71 8.05
C VAL A 204 -22.48 17.66 8.39
N PHE A 205 -23.26 17.87 9.47
CA PHE A 205 -24.36 16.97 9.83
C PHE A 205 -25.37 16.83 8.68
N GLU A 206 -25.78 17.94 8.06
CA GLU A 206 -26.75 17.94 6.95
C GLU A 206 -26.24 17.27 5.67
N ARG A 207 -24.92 17.23 5.45
CA ARG A 207 -24.31 16.53 4.31
C ARG A 207 -24.09 15.04 4.54
N ILE A 208 -23.72 14.65 5.78
CA ILE A 208 -23.42 13.26 6.13
C ILE A 208 -24.69 12.43 6.33
N PHE A 209 -25.72 13.02 6.94
CA PHE A 209 -26.94 12.33 7.29
C PHE A 209 -28.07 12.72 6.34
N ASP A 210 -28.83 11.72 5.89
CA ASP A 210 -29.97 11.96 5.02
C ASP A 210 -31.02 12.78 5.75
N ALA A 211 -31.57 13.81 5.09
CA ALA A 211 -32.64 14.64 5.66
C ALA A 211 -33.89 13.83 6.08
N ASN A 212 -34.05 12.63 5.52
CA ASN A 212 -35.18 11.73 5.74
C ASN A 212 -34.88 10.60 6.73
N SER A 213 -33.61 10.40 7.13
CA SER A 213 -33.30 9.48 8.23
C SER A 213 -33.56 10.22 9.55
N HIS A 214 -34.21 9.52 10.49
CA HIS A 214 -34.50 10.03 11.82
C HIS A 214 -34.10 9.01 12.88
N THR A 215 -32.86 8.54 12.79
CA THR A 215 -32.31 7.60 13.76
C THR A 215 -32.21 8.27 15.14
N PRO A 216 -32.29 7.51 16.24
CA PRO A 216 -32.10 8.07 17.58
C PRO A 216 -30.75 8.79 17.75
N LEU A 217 -29.71 8.33 17.04
CA LEU A 217 -28.39 8.94 17.04
C LEU A 217 -28.40 10.33 16.38
N GLU A 218 -29.01 10.45 15.20
CA GLU A 218 -29.12 11.73 14.48
C GLU A 218 -29.85 12.79 15.30
N ARG A 219 -31.01 12.45 15.87
CA ARG A 219 -31.78 13.38 16.73
C ARG A 219 -30.93 13.86 17.91
N LYS A 220 -30.16 12.94 18.51
CA LYS A 220 -29.27 13.24 19.64
C LYS A 220 -28.11 14.15 19.22
N LEU A 221 -27.47 13.88 18.07
CA LEU A 221 -26.39 14.72 17.54
C LEU A 221 -26.91 16.13 17.19
N LEU A 222 -28.04 16.23 16.50
CA LEU A 222 -28.65 17.51 16.14
C LEU A 222 -29.02 18.34 17.38
N MET A 223 -29.54 17.69 18.43
CA MET A 223 -29.80 18.34 19.72
C MET A 223 -28.51 18.89 20.34
N ILE A 224 -27.43 18.12 20.33
CA ILE A 224 -26.13 18.51 20.89
C ILE A 224 -25.53 19.70 20.13
N ILE A 225 -25.58 19.68 18.79
CA ILE A 225 -25.14 20.79 17.93
C ILE A 225 -25.95 22.05 18.26
N SER A 226 -27.28 21.93 18.35
CA SER A 226 -28.18 23.05 18.65
C SER A 226 -27.92 23.66 20.04
N GLN A 227 -27.62 22.81 21.02
CA GLN A 227 -27.25 23.22 22.38
C GLN A 227 -25.79 23.69 22.51
N LYS A 228 -24.98 23.56 21.44
CA LYS A 228 -23.53 23.85 21.43
C LYS A 228 -22.77 23.12 22.55
N ASN A 229 -23.22 21.91 22.89
CA ASN A 229 -22.66 21.13 23.99
C ASN A 229 -21.48 20.28 23.54
N THR A 230 -20.31 20.89 23.41
CA THR A 230 -19.07 20.23 22.94
C THR A 230 -18.60 19.09 23.85
N PHE A 231 -18.91 19.13 25.15
CA PHE A 231 -18.45 18.12 26.13
C PHE A 231 -19.47 17.02 26.42
N HIS A 232 -20.45 16.84 25.54
CA HIS A 232 -21.49 15.83 25.72
C HIS A 232 -20.90 14.40 25.78
N SER A 233 -21.45 13.54 26.64
CA SER A 233 -20.97 12.17 26.89
C SER A 233 -20.85 11.28 25.64
N ILE A 234 -21.61 11.60 24.59
CA ILE A 234 -21.54 10.90 23.30
C ILE A 234 -20.16 11.04 22.65
N PHE A 235 -19.55 12.22 22.70
CA PHE A 235 -18.22 12.45 22.12
C PHE A 235 -17.11 11.85 22.98
N GLN A 236 -17.39 11.62 24.28
CA GLN A 236 -16.48 10.86 25.15
C GLN A 236 -16.53 9.36 24.83
N GLN A 237 -17.74 8.80 24.66
CA GLN A 237 -17.92 7.39 24.31
C GLN A 237 -17.38 7.08 22.90
N PHE A 238 -17.76 7.89 21.92
CA PHE A 238 -17.36 7.76 20.51
C PHE A 238 -16.22 8.73 20.19
N SER A 239 -15.16 8.71 21.02
CA SER A 239 -14.05 9.67 20.92
C SER A 239 -13.16 9.48 19.70
N TYR A 240 -12.39 10.51 19.34
CA TYR A 240 -11.38 10.44 18.28
C TYR A 240 -10.39 9.29 18.51
N ASN A 241 -9.98 9.07 19.77
CA ASN A 241 -9.09 7.97 20.14
C ASN A 241 -9.76 6.61 19.90
N HIS A 242 -11.06 6.49 20.15
CA HIS A 242 -11.81 5.27 19.87
C HIS A 242 -11.90 5.01 18.36
N MET A 243 -12.20 6.04 17.56
CA MET A 243 -12.14 5.98 16.09
C MET A 243 -10.76 5.52 15.61
N MET A 244 -9.69 6.18 16.06
CA MET A 244 -8.32 5.83 15.69
C MET A 244 -7.96 4.39 16.07
N LYS A 245 -8.44 3.89 17.22
CA LYS A 245 -8.22 2.49 17.63
C LYS A 245 -8.85 1.51 16.64
N LYS A 246 -10.09 1.77 16.20
CA LYS A 246 -10.80 0.93 15.22
C LYS A 246 -10.15 0.98 13.84
N ILE A 247 -9.76 2.17 13.39
CA ILE A 247 -9.01 2.32 12.13
C ILE A 247 -7.67 1.60 12.20
N LYS A 248 -6.95 1.64 13.33
CA LYS A 248 -5.72 0.84 13.51
C LYS A 248 -5.97 -0.66 13.46
N SER A 249 -7.13 -1.15 13.91
CA SER A 249 -7.52 -2.56 13.72
C SER A 249 -7.68 -2.90 12.24
N TYR A 250 -8.32 -2.05 11.45
CA TYR A 250 -8.38 -2.20 9.99
C TYR A 250 -6.99 -2.16 9.33
N VAL A 251 -6.15 -1.21 9.74
CA VAL A 251 -4.76 -1.13 9.24
C VAL A 251 -3.99 -2.42 9.53
N ASN A 252 -4.17 -3.04 10.70
CA ASN A 252 -3.53 -4.33 10.98
C ASN A 252 -4.00 -5.44 10.03
N TYR A 253 -5.27 -5.45 9.61
CA TYR A 253 -5.75 -6.37 8.59
C TYR A 253 -5.03 -6.14 7.25
N VAL A 254 -4.95 -4.88 6.79
CA VAL A 254 -4.22 -4.52 5.56
C VAL A 254 -2.74 -4.90 5.65
N LEU A 255 -2.10 -4.66 6.80
CA LEU A 255 -0.71 -5.04 7.02
C LEU A 255 -0.50 -6.55 6.90
N ASN A 256 -1.42 -7.36 7.43
CA ASN A 256 -1.34 -8.82 7.34
C ASN A 256 -1.49 -9.28 5.89
N GLU A 257 -2.50 -8.77 5.18
CA GLU A 257 -2.74 -9.06 3.76
C GLU A 257 -1.51 -8.72 2.89
N LYS A 258 -0.99 -7.49 3.03
CA LYS A 258 0.10 -6.97 2.18
C LYS A 258 1.51 -7.32 2.67
N SER A 259 1.69 -7.92 3.85
CA SER A 259 3.01 -8.31 4.38
C SER A 259 3.77 -9.27 3.47
N SER A 260 3.03 -9.99 2.63
CA SER A 260 3.51 -11.05 1.77
C SER A 260 3.71 -10.60 0.30
N THR A 261 3.64 -9.29 0.02
CA THR A 261 3.88 -8.70 -1.30
C THR A 261 5.33 -8.84 -1.75
N PHE A 262 5.56 -8.83 -3.07
CA PHE A 262 6.84 -9.18 -3.69
C PHE A 262 8.04 -8.41 -3.11
N LEU A 263 8.02 -7.08 -3.16
CA LEU A 263 9.16 -6.27 -2.70
C LEU A 263 9.43 -6.44 -1.20
N MET A 264 8.39 -6.55 -0.37
CA MET A 264 8.57 -6.78 1.07
C MET A 264 9.19 -8.16 1.33
N LYS A 265 8.71 -9.22 0.65
CA LYS A 265 9.28 -10.57 0.76
C LYS A 265 10.72 -10.62 0.27
N ALA A 266 11.01 -10.04 -0.88
CA ALA A 266 12.35 -10.01 -1.45
C ALA A 266 13.33 -9.28 -0.51
N ALA A 267 12.95 -8.09 -0.02
CA ALA A 267 13.76 -7.34 0.94
C ALA A 267 13.97 -8.12 2.26
N ALA A 268 12.93 -8.78 2.79
CA ALA A 268 13.05 -9.58 4.00
C ALA A 268 14.04 -10.74 3.84
N LYS A 269 13.98 -11.47 2.72
CA LYS A 269 14.92 -12.56 2.41
C LYS A 269 16.37 -12.08 2.35
N VAL A 270 16.62 -10.91 1.75
CA VAL A 270 17.97 -10.31 1.70
C VAL A 270 18.47 -10.05 3.13
N VAL A 271 17.65 -9.41 3.97
CA VAL A 271 18.00 -9.12 5.38
C VAL A 271 18.26 -10.40 6.18
N GLU A 272 17.47 -11.45 5.98
CA GLU A 272 17.66 -12.75 6.64
C GLU A 272 18.98 -13.41 6.20
N SER A 273 19.29 -13.39 4.91
CA SER A 273 20.54 -13.95 4.39
C SER A 273 21.78 -13.24 4.94
N GLU A 274 21.74 -11.91 5.07
CA GLU A 274 22.81 -11.12 5.66
C GLU A 274 22.98 -11.40 7.15
N LYS A 275 21.87 -11.58 7.87
CA LYS A 275 21.89 -11.92 9.30
C LYS A 275 22.54 -13.28 9.52
N SER A 276 22.17 -14.29 8.72
CA SER A 276 22.76 -15.63 8.78
C SER A 276 24.26 -15.60 8.50
N ARG A 277 24.72 -14.82 7.51
CA ARG A 277 26.15 -14.67 7.20
C ARG A 277 26.94 -14.06 8.36
N LYS A 278 26.38 -13.03 9.03
CA LYS A 278 27.02 -12.37 10.19
C LYS A 278 27.18 -13.34 11.37
N ILE A 279 26.17 -14.15 11.65
CA ILE A 279 26.20 -15.15 12.74
C ILE A 279 27.31 -16.19 12.48
N THR A 280 27.37 -16.78 11.27
CA THR A 280 28.41 -17.76 10.91
C THR A 280 29.83 -17.19 10.96
N SER A 281 30.00 -15.88 10.71
CA SER A 281 31.30 -15.23 10.82
C SER A 281 31.72 -14.91 12.26
N GLN A 282 30.77 -14.64 13.17
CA GLN A 282 31.08 -14.40 14.59
C GLN A 282 31.40 -15.70 15.33
N ASP A 283 30.74 -16.81 14.98
CA ASP A 283 31.01 -18.12 15.59
C ASP A 283 32.42 -18.65 15.25
N LYS A 284 33.01 -18.19 14.13
CA LYS A 284 34.40 -18.51 13.74
C LYS A 284 35.46 -17.64 14.44
N LEU A 285 35.09 -16.57 15.14
CA LEU A 285 36.01 -15.66 15.83
C LEU A 285 36.09 -15.88 17.34
N ASN A 286 35.27 -16.76 17.92
CA ASN A 286 35.25 -17.04 19.36
C ASN A 286 36.13 -18.24 19.80
N GLY A 287 36.99 -18.74 18.92
CA GLY A 287 37.97 -19.79 19.22
C GLY A 287 39.42 -19.31 19.14
N ASN A 288 39.94 -18.82 20.27
CA ASN A 288 41.36 -18.62 20.65
C ASN A 288 42.21 -17.53 19.93
N ASP A 289 42.20 -16.33 20.54
CA ASP A 289 43.31 -15.59 21.17
C ASP A 289 44.57 -15.03 20.43
N ILE A 290 44.87 -13.77 20.81
CA ILE A 290 46.13 -12.96 20.80
C ILE A 290 46.51 -12.12 19.56
N GLU A 291 46.45 -10.80 19.79
CA GLU A 291 47.18 -9.64 19.23
C GLU A 291 47.62 -9.64 17.74
N MET A 292 47.04 -8.71 16.97
CA MET A 292 47.77 -7.51 16.54
C MET A 292 46.78 -6.40 16.20
N GLN A 293 47.01 -5.22 16.77
CA GLN A 293 46.35 -4.00 16.34
C GLN A 293 46.69 -3.76 14.86
N THR A 294 45.66 -3.72 14.01
CA THR A 294 45.71 -2.86 12.83
C THR A 294 44.38 -2.14 12.78
N GLU A 295 44.41 -0.90 13.27
CA GLU A 295 43.44 0.12 12.92
C GLU A 295 43.28 0.14 11.41
N VAL A 296 42.19 -0.44 10.93
CA VAL A 296 41.59 0.01 9.67
C VAL A 296 40.29 0.66 10.08
N ASN A 297 40.37 1.98 10.24
CA ASN A 297 39.23 2.88 10.27
C ASN A 297 38.33 2.54 9.08
N LEU A 298 37.27 1.75 9.31
CA LEU A 298 36.10 1.73 8.45
C LEU A 298 35.31 2.97 8.84
N ASP A 299 35.80 4.07 8.28
CA ASP A 299 35.17 5.36 8.24
C ASP A 299 33.69 5.15 7.98
N LYS A 300 32.85 5.55 8.95
CA LYS A 300 31.44 5.81 8.68
C LYS A 300 31.42 6.93 7.67
N VAL A 301 31.51 6.58 6.40
CA VAL A 301 31.19 7.46 5.29
C VAL A 301 29.70 7.75 5.44
N LYS A 302 29.41 8.78 6.24
CA LYS A 302 28.27 9.66 6.06
C LYS A 302 28.39 10.15 4.63
N ARG A 303 27.86 9.37 3.70
CA ARG A 303 27.64 9.79 2.32
C ARG A 303 26.50 10.79 2.39
N SER A 304 26.87 12.03 2.72
CA SER A 304 26.04 13.20 2.50
C SER A 304 25.88 13.31 0.99
N HIS A 305 24.88 12.63 0.43
CA HIS A 305 24.38 12.93 -0.91
C HIS A 305 23.60 14.24 -0.86
N LYS A 306 24.30 15.33 -0.51
CA LYS A 306 23.91 16.67 -0.90
C LYS A 306 24.56 16.85 -2.26
N ASN A 307 23.76 16.66 -3.32
CA ASN A 307 23.98 17.05 -4.73
C ASN A 307 23.41 16.03 -5.74
N LEU A 308 22.39 15.24 -5.38
CA LEU A 308 21.58 14.54 -6.38
C LEU A 308 20.42 15.49 -6.76
N PHE A 309 20.61 16.20 -7.88
CA PHE A 309 19.67 17.10 -8.56
C PHE A 309 19.17 18.34 -7.77
N ILE A 310 19.95 19.43 -7.84
CA ILE A 310 19.42 20.81 -7.79
C ILE A 310 19.82 21.49 -9.11
N SER A 311 19.13 21.17 -10.20
CA SER A 311 19.01 22.11 -11.31
C SER A 311 17.84 23.03 -10.98
N LYS A 312 18.13 24.32 -10.84
CA LYS A 312 17.15 25.37 -10.54
C LYS A 312 15.98 25.31 -11.53
N LEU A 313 14.83 24.80 -11.10
CA LEU A 313 13.57 25.00 -11.82
C LEU A 313 13.18 26.47 -11.61
N LYS A 314 13.59 27.33 -12.55
CA LYS A 314 13.02 28.66 -12.65
C LYS A 314 11.54 28.49 -12.99
N HIS A 315 10.69 29.16 -12.21
CA HIS A 315 9.28 29.37 -12.50
C HIS A 315 9.11 29.84 -13.95
N GLY A 316 8.70 28.93 -14.83
CA GLY A 316 8.11 29.23 -16.13
C GLY A 316 6.61 29.05 -16.01
N SER A 317 5.89 30.17 -15.94
CA SER A 317 4.45 30.21 -16.19
C SER A 317 4.20 29.67 -17.59
N TRP A 318 3.63 28.48 -17.70
CA TRP A 318 2.98 28.02 -18.92
C TRP A 318 1.48 28.28 -18.76
N GLN A 319 1.05 29.47 -19.19
CA GLN A 319 -0.31 29.66 -19.67
C GLN A 319 -0.38 28.99 -21.04
N GLN A 320 -1.16 27.92 -21.16
CA GLN A 320 -1.66 27.48 -22.45
C GLN A 320 -3.18 27.44 -22.39
N ASN A 321 -3.76 28.42 -23.09
CA ASN A 321 -5.14 28.42 -23.53
C ASN A 321 -5.39 27.15 -24.35
N PHE A 322 -6.38 26.35 -23.95
CA PHE A 322 -7.03 25.43 -24.88
C PHE A 322 -8.52 25.76 -24.94
N ASN A 323 -8.89 26.10 -26.17
CA ASN A 323 -10.22 26.40 -26.66
C ASN A 323 -11.16 25.20 -26.42
N GLU A 324 -12.38 25.48 -25.99
CA GLU A 324 -13.49 24.54 -26.00
C GLU A 324 -13.71 23.97 -27.40
N LYS A 325 -13.59 22.64 -27.52
CA LYS A 325 -14.49 21.86 -28.38
C LYS A 325 -14.90 20.60 -27.64
N GLU A 326 -16.18 20.61 -27.28
CA GLU A 326 -16.95 19.53 -26.71
C GLU A 326 -17.05 18.37 -27.72
N GLU A 327 -16.51 17.20 -27.36
CA GLU A 327 -16.95 15.94 -27.95
C GLU A 327 -17.22 14.94 -26.82
N ARG A 328 -18.51 14.62 -26.66
CA ARG A 328 -19.04 13.72 -25.63
C ARG A 328 -18.81 12.27 -26.06
N VAL A 329 -17.97 11.53 -25.33
CA VAL A 329 -18.19 10.11 -25.04
C VAL A 329 -17.63 9.83 -23.63
N GLY A 330 -18.41 9.16 -22.79
CA GLY A 330 -18.27 9.18 -21.34
C GLY A 330 -17.21 8.27 -20.73
N THR A 331 -16.72 8.68 -19.56
CA THR A 331 -16.41 7.81 -18.42
C THR A 331 -16.42 8.66 -17.14
N LEU A 332 -17.51 8.57 -16.39
CA LEU A 332 -17.71 9.29 -15.12
C LEU A 332 -16.71 8.88 -14.02
N GLN A 333 -15.89 7.85 -14.24
CA GLN A 333 -14.89 7.36 -13.28
C GLN A 333 -13.63 8.24 -13.23
N SER A 334 -13.24 8.89 -14.32
CA SER A 334 -11.96 9.62 -14.41
C SER A 334 -11.84 10.80 -13.43
N LYS A 335 -12.95 11.44 -13.05
CA LYS A 335 -12.94 12.65 -12.21
C LYS A 335 -12.65 12.41 -10.73
N TYR A 336 -12.86 11.20 -10.20
CA TYR A 336 -12.64 10.90 -8.77
C TYR A 336 -11.17 10.55 -8.44
N TYR A 337 -10.33 10.28 -9.43
CA TYR A 337 -8.92 9.93 -9.22
C TYR A 337 -8.01 11.14 -9.00
N TYR A 338 -8.50 12.35 -9.31
CA TYR A 338 -7.72 13.60 -9.29
C TYR A 338 -7.80 14.39 -7.96
N CYS A 339 -8.32 13.79 -6.90
CA CYS A 339 -8.23 14.41 -5.57
C CYS A 339 -6.85 14.16 -4.96
N SER A 340 -5.97 15.15 -5.15
CA SER A 340 -4.57 15.19 -4.70
C SER A 340 -4.40 14.75 -3.24
N PHE A 341 -3.31 14.05 -2.96
CA PHE A 341 -2.88 13.70 -1.60
C PHE A 341 -2.32 14.93 -0.84
N ARG A 342 -2.29 16.11 -1.45
CA ARG A 342 -1.71 17.31 -0.85
C ARG A 342 -2.55 17.92 0.25
N PHE A 343 -1.87 18.17 1.37
CA PHE A 343 -2.15 19.31 2.23
C PHE A 343 -1.98 20.62 1.43
N GLY A 344 -2.99 21.47 1.42
CA GLY A 344 -2.87 22.85 1.01
C GLY A 344 -1.73 23.54 1.77
N LYS A 345 -0.84 24.20 1.03
CA LYS A 345 0.16 25.08 1.65
C LYS A 345 -0.57 26.17 2.42
N MET A 346 -0.29 26.25 3.72
CA MET A 346 -0.62 27.43 4.53
C MET A 346 0.15 28.62 3.95
N LEU A 347 -0.53 29.49 3.19
CA LEU A 347 0.00 30.81 2.85
C LEU A 347 -0.02 31.63 4.14
N CYS A 348 1.09 31.59 4.86
CA CYS A 348 1.34 32.48 5.97
C CYS A 348 1.30 33.92 5.44
N SER A 349 0.25 34.66 5.84
CA SER A 349 0.12 36.08 5.57
C SER A 349 1.29 36.82 6.22
N GLN A 350 2.24 37.29 5.40
CA GLN A 350 3.21 38.28 5.85
C GLN A 350 2.57 39.66 5.74
N LYS A 351 2.67 40.38 6.87
CA LYS A 351 2.16 41.70 7.21
C LYS A 351 2.10 42.74 6.09
#